data_AF-M1BI52-F1
#
_entry.id   AF-M1BI52-F1
#
_cell.length_a   1.000
_cell.length_b   1.000
_cell.length_c   1.000
_cell.angle_alpha   90.00
_cell.angle_beta   90.00
_cell.angle_gamma   90.00
#
_symmetry.space_group_name_H-M   'P 1'
#
loop_
_entity.id
_entity.type
_entity.pdbx_description
1 polymer ?
#
loop_
_entity_poly.entity_id
_entity_poly.type
_entity_poly.pdbx_seq_one_letter_code
_entity_poly.pdbx_strand_id
1 'polypeptide(L)'
;MIGLPFIILFLGYKFKRRHLSMYDAIEGFLQTQNNFMSIRCNYSHVKRMTRGFKEKLGEGGYGSVYKGKLQSGRDIAVKMLSKPKAGGQDFMNEVATIGRIHHVNVVGLVGYCVEGTKRALVYDFMPNGSLDKYISTSQEESP
;
A
#
# COMPACT_ATOMS: atom_id res chain seq x y z
N MET A 1 8.55 41.68 12.61
CA MET A 1 8.71 40.38 11.93
C MET A 1 9.24 39.26 12.86
N ILE A 2 8.81 39.21 14.14
CA ILE A 2 9.32 38.20 15.12
C ILE A 2 8.41 36.97 15.25
N GLY A 3 7.12 37.06 14.88
CA GLY A 3 6.16 35.96 15.04
C GLY A 3 6.30 34.81 14.03
N LEU A 4 6.83 35.08 12.83
CA LEU A 4 7.03 34.09 11.76
C LEU A 4 7.88 32.88 12.17
N PRO A 5 9.06 33.04 12.80
CA PRO A 5 9.85 31.89 13.26
C PRO A 5 9.14 31.06 14.32
N PHE A 6 8.39 31.67 15.25
CA PHE A 6 7.60 30.94 16.24
C PHE A 6 6.46 30.15 15.61
N ILE A 7 5.78 30.71 14.61
CA ILE A 7 4.72 30.02 13.85
C ILE A 7 5.31 28.82 13.09
N ILE A 8 6.44 28.99 12.40
CA ILE A 8 7.09 27.89 11.67
C ILE A 8 7.52 26.78 12.64
N LEU A 9 8.12 27.13 13.78
CA LEU A 9 8.52 26.17 14.81
C LEU A 9 7.32 25.41 15.38
N PHE A 10 6.23 26.13 15.67
CA PHE A 10 4.98 25.55 16.18
C PHE A 10 4.31 24.63 15.15
N LEU A 11 4.28 25.02 13.88
CA LEU A 11 3.77 24.21 12.78
C LEU A 11 4.63 22.95 12.58
N GLY A 12 5.96 23.08 12.61
CA GLY A 12 6.90 21.96 12.55
C GLY A 12 6.71 20.99 13.70
N TYR A 13 6.55 21.50 14.93
CA TYR A 13 6.26 20.69 16.11
C TYR A 13 4.93 19.95 15.98
N LYS A 14 3.84 20.63 15.60
CA LYS A 14 2.54 19.98 15.38
C LYS A 14 2.57 18.97 14.25
N PHE A 15 3.30 19.23 13.17
CA PHE A 15 3.46 18.29 12.06
C PHE A 15 4.20 17.02 12.51
N LYS A 16 5.32 17.18 13.21
CA LYS A 16 6.11 16.06 13.75
C LYS A 16 5.28 15.23 14.74
N ARG A 17 4.56 15.88 15.67
CA ARG A 17 3.71 15.20 16.65
C ARG A 17 2.57 14.41 15.99
N ARG A 18 1.90 14.98 14.98
CA ARG A 18 0.87 14.26 14.21
C ARG A 18 1.44 13.06 13.46
N HIS A 19 2.62 13.21 12.85
CA HIS A 19 3.28 12.13 12.12
C HIS A 19 3.66 10.96 13.04
N LEU A 20 4.22 11.24 14.24
CA LEU A 20 4.53 10.20 15.23
C LEU A 20 3.25 9.51 15.71
N SER A 21 2.25 10.27 16.16
CA SER A 21 0.95 9.73 16.61
C SER A 21 0.27 8.84 15.58
N MET A 22 0.37 9.19 14.30
CA MET A 22 -0.17 8.37 13.22
C MET A 22 0.57 7.03 13.11
N TYR A 23 1.91 7.06 13.14
CA TYR A 23 2.75 5.86 13.11
C TYR A 23 2.43 4.93 14.29
N ASP A 24 2.36 5.48 15.50
CA ASP A 24 2.04 4.73 16.72
C ASP A 24 0.64 4.07 16.63
N ALA A 25 -0.34 4.76 16.05
CA ALA A 25 -1.69 4.22 15.86
C ALA A 25 -1.72 3.01 14.91
N ILE A 26 -0.97 3.06 13.79
CA ILE A 26 -0.88 1.93 12.85
C ILE A 26 -0.16 0.77 13.50
N GLU A 27 0.89 1.06 14.24
CA GLU A 27 1.69 0.03 14.87
C GLU A 27 0.90 -0.69 15.98
N GLY A 28 0.15 0.07 16.79
CA GLY A 28 -0.78 -0.50 17.76
C GLY A 28 -1.90 -1.31 17.10
N PHE A 29 -2.43 -0.85 15.96
CA PHE A 29 -3.38 -1.61 15.17
C PHE A 29 -2.77 -2.94 14.69
N LEU A 30 -1.57 -2.91 14.10
CA LEU A 30 -0.90 -4.12 13.60
C LEU A 30 -0.60 -5.13 14.72
N GLN A 31 -0.19 -4.66 15.91
CA GLN A 31 0.05 -5.53 17.07
C GLN A 31 -1.22 -6.23 17.55
N THR A 32 -2.35 -5.50 17.60
CA THR A 32 -3.67 -6.07 17.95
C THR A 32 -4.08 -7.16 16.96
N GLN A 33 -3.51 -7.10 15.76
CA GLN A 33 -3.89 -7.91 14.64
C GLN A 33 -2.86 -9.01 14.30
N ASN A 34 -1.96 -9.37 15.24
CA ASN A 34 -0.92 -10.39 15.08
C ASN A 34 -1.40 -11.80 14.66
N ASN A 35 -2.70 -12.03 14.50
CA ASN A 35 -3.26 -13.24 13.88
C ASN A 35 -3.33 -13.19 12.35
N PHE A 36 -2.83 -12.13 11.70
CA PHE A 36 -2.73 -12.08 10.25
C PHE A 36 -1.57 -12.93 9.72
N MET A 37 -1.85 -13.79 8.75
CA MET A 37 -0.85 -14.63 8.08
C MET A 37 0.09 -13.82 7.15
N SER A 38 -0.10 -12.51 7.05
CA SER A 38 0.66 -11.61 6.18
C SER A 38 2.04 -11.30 6.73
N ILE A 39 3.07 -11.40 5.89
CA ILE A 39 4.47 -11.16 6.27
C ILE A 39 4.77 -9.66 6.29
N ARG A 40 5.30 -9.15 7.41
CA ARG A 40 5.86 -7.80 7.48
C ARG A 40 7.21 -7.75 6.76
N CYS A 41 7.37 -6.81 5.84
CA CYS A 41 8.60 -6.56 5.09
C CYS A 41 9.07 -5.09 5.20
N ASN A 42 10.36 -4.86 4.94
CA ASN A 42 10.95 -3.53 4.90
C ASN A 42 10.85 -2.90 3.51
N TYR A 43 11.06 -1.59 3.40
CA TYR A 43 10.93 -0.90 2.11
C TYR A 43 12.01 -1.33 1.11
N SER A 44 13.20 -1.71 1.59
CA SER A 44 14.27 -2.21 0.72
C SER A 44 13.89 -3.53 0.04
N HIS A 45 13.17 -4.42 0.71
CA HIS A 45 12.60 -5.64 0.13
C HIS A 45 11.56 -5.28 -0.92
N VAL A 46 10.64 -4.36 -0.62
CA VAL A 46 9.64 -3.89 -1.59
C VAL A 46 10.32 -3.38 -2.86
N LYS A 47 11.31 -2.48 -2.73
CA LYS A 47 12.07 -1.93 -3.85
C LYS A 47 12.81 -3.03 -4.64
N ARG A 48 13.37 -4.03 -3.96
CA ARG A 48 14.06 -5.15 -4.61
C ARG A 48 13.09 -6.04 -5.38
N MET A 49 11.97 -6.41 -4.76
CA MET A 49 10.95 -7.28 -5.37
C MET A 49 10.35 -6.64 -6.63
N THR A 50 10.17 -5.32 -6.64
CA THR A 50 9.66 -4.57 -7.81
C THR A 50 10.73 -4.13 -8.80
N ARG A 51 12.00 -4.55 -8.59
CA ARG A 51 13.16 -4.12 -9.39
C ARG A 51 13.25 -2.60 -9.54
N GLY A 52 13.00 -1.88 -8.44
CA GLY A 52 12.96 -0.42 -8.41
C GLY A 52 11.68 0.18 -8.98
N PHE A 53 10.54 -0.50 -8.85
CA PHE A 53 9.24 -0.07 -9.37
C PHE A 53 9.20 0.05 -10.90
N LYS A 54 9.89 -0.86 -11.60
CA LYS A 54 10.10 -0.78 -13.06
C LYS A 54 8.84 -1.03 -13.88
N GLU A 55 8.00 -1.97 -13.44
CA GLU A 55 6.82 -2.40 -14.19
C GLU A 55 5.54 -2.00 -13.45
N LYS A 56 4.87 -0.96 -13.94
CA LYS A 56 3.61 -0.47 -13.39
C LYS A 56 2.45 -1.26 -14.00
N LEU A 57 1.62 -1.85 -13.14
CA LEU A 57 0.42 -2.60 -13.54
C LEU A 57 -0.83 -1.71 -13.59
N GLY A 58 -0.87 -0.65 -12.78
CA GLY A 58 -2.00 0.27 -12.73
C GLY A 58 -1.80 1.41 -11.73
N GLU A 59 -2.71 2.37 -11.77
CA GLU A 59 -2.77 3.52 -10.87
C GLU A 59 -4.21 3.93 -10.60
N GLY A 60 -4.48 4.41 -9.39
CA GLY A 60 -5.76 5.00 -9.05
C GLY A 60 -5.66 5.94 -7.85
N GLY A 61 -6.80 6.40 -7.34
CA GLY A 61 -6.86 7.37 -6.24
C GLY A 61 -6.20 6.94 -4.93
N TYR A 62 -5.92 5.64 -4.78
CA TYR A 62 -5.33 5.00 -3.61
C TYR A 62 -3.85 4.63 -3.78
N GLY A 63 -3.26 4.91 -4.95
CA GLY A 63 -1.85 4.68 -5.22
C GLY A 63 -1.56 3.92 -6.51
N SER A 64 -0.35 3.41 -6.61
CA SER A 64 0.18 2.74 -7.81
C SER A 64 0.46 1.27 -7.52
N VAL A 65 0.16 0.40 -8.49
CA VAL A 65 0.41 -1.04 -8.41
C VAL A 65 1.55 -1.40 -9.35
N TYR A 66 2.50 -2.18 -8.87
CA TYR A 66 3.68 -2.61 -9.60
C TYR A 66 3.80 -4.13 -9.61
N LYS A 67 4.33 -4.69 -10.69
CA LYS A 67 4.71 -6.09 -10.72
C LYS A 67 5.98 -6.29 -9.90
N GLY A 68 6.05 -7.41 -9.21
CA GLY A 68 7.24 -7.83 -8.50
C GLY A 68 7.42 -9.35 -8.51
N LYS A 69 8.53 -9.79 -7.92
CA LYS A 69 8.86 -11.20 -7.78
C LYS A 69 9.47 -11.44 -6.39
N LEU A 70 8.93 -12.42 -5.67
CA LEU A 70 9.51 -12.92 -4.43
C LEU A 70 10.85 -13.64 -4.71
N GLN A 71 11.68 -13.80 -3.69
CA GLN A 71 12.91 -14.60 -3.81
C GLN A 71 12.63 -16.06 -4.20
N SER A 72 11.45 -16.58 -3.86
CA SER A 72 10.98 -17.90 -4.27
C SER A 72 10.63 -18.01 -5.76
N GLY A 73 10.67 -16.90 -6.52
CA GLY A 73 10.31 -16.85 -7.93
C GLY A 73 8.83 -16.57 -8.20
N ARG A 74 7.97 -16.62 -7.16
CA ARG A 74 6.53 -16.31 -7.24
C ARG A 74 6.32 -14.85 -7.65
N ASP A 75 5.48 -14.63 -8.67
CA ASP A 75 5.06 -13.30 -9.09
C ASP A 75 4.08 -12.69 -8.07
N ILE A 76 4.24 -11.40 -7.81
CA ILE A 76 3.41 -10.63 -6.86
C ILE A 76 3.00 -9.28 -7.46
N ALA A 77 1.94 -8.70 -6.90
CA ALA A 77 1.55 -7.32 -7.14
C ALA A 77 1.84 -6.49 -5.88
N VAL A 78 2.55 -5.37 -6.04
CA VAL A 78 2.90 -4.45 -4.96
C VAL A 78 2.12 -3.16 -5.14
N LYS A 79 1.15 -2.91 -4.26
CA LYS A 79 0.41 -1.66 -4.19
C LYS A 79 1.13 -0.69 -3.28
N MET A 80 1.73 0.35 -3.86
CA MET A 80 2.27 1.49 -3.14
C MET A 80 1.13 2.45 -2.84
N LEU A 81 0.83 2.64 -1.56
CA LEU A 81 -0.21 3.57 -1.13
C LEU A 81 0.29 5.00 -1.27
N SER A 82 -0.54 5.86 -1.86
CA SER A 82 -0.28 7.31 -1.93
C SER A 82 -0.30 7.94 -0.53
N LYS A 83 0.10 9.22 -0.44
CA LYS A 83 0.13 9.93 0.85
C LYS A 83 -1.20 9.70 1.60
N PRO A 84 -1.17 9.28 2.86
CA PRO A 84 -2.38 8.92 3.59
C PRO A 84 -3.30 10.14 3.68
N LYS A 85 -4.39 10.13 2.91
CA LYS A 85 -5.40 11.20 2.93
C LYS A 85 -6.07 11.29 4.30
N ALA A 86 -6.17 10.17 5.01
CA ALA A 86 -6.81 10.04 6.32
C ALA A 86 -5.92 9.35 7.37
N GLY A 87 -4.68 9.79 7.56
CA GLY A 87 -3.85 9.29 8.68
C GLY A 87 -3.51 7.79 8.62
N GLY A 88 -3.60 7.17 7.44
CA GLY A 88 -3.31 5.75 7.28
C GLY A 88 -4.51 4.83 7.39
N GLN A 89 -5.73 5.37 7.47
CA GLN A 89 -6.96 4.59 7.54
C GLN A 89 -7.09 3.62 6.36
N ASP A 90 -6.77 4.04 5.14
CA ASP A 90 -6.84 3.16 3.94
C ASP A 90 -5.97 1.91 4.10
N PHE A 91 -4.77 2.09 4.64
CA PHE A 91 -3.86 0.97 4.93
C PHE A 91 -4.45 0.05 6.00
N MET A 92 -4.91 0.61 7.12
CA MET A 92 -5.51 -0.18 8.21
C MET A 92 -6.76 -0.92 7.75
N ASN A 93 -7.60 -0.29 6.93
CA ASN A 93 -8.81 -0.90 6.39
C ASN A 93 -8.48 -2.07 5.46
N GLU A 94 -7.53 -1.94 4.54
CA GLU A 94 -7.13 -3.05 3.65
C GLU A 94 -6.53 -4.22 4.46
N VAL A 95 -5.68 -3.93 5.44
CA VAL A 95 -5.11 -4.99 6.31
C VAL A 95 -6.21 -5.63 7.17
N ALA A 96 -7.10 -4.84 7.78
CA ALA A 96 -8.20 -5.32 8.63
C ALA A 96 -9.14 -6.29 7.91
N THR A 97 -9.44 -5.98 6.65
CA THR A 97 -10.45 -6.68 5.86
C THR A 97 -9.82 -7.79 5.04
N ILE A 98 -8.96 -7.46 4.08
CA ILE A 98 -8.39 -8.41 3.13
C ILE A 98 -7.38 -9.34 3.82
N GLY A 99 -6.68 -8.89 4.85
CA GLY A 99 -5.72 -9.73 5.56
C GLY A 99 -6.33 -10.99 6.20
N ARG A 100 -7.64 -11.03 6.45
CA ARG A 100 -8.34 -12.19 7.05
C ARG A 100 -9.01 -13.08 6.01
N ILE A 101 -9.14 -12.61 4.78
CA ILE A 101 -9.94 -13.28 3.76
C ILE A 101 -9.02 -14.15 2.91
N HIS A 102 -9.18 -15.46 3.05
CA HIS A 102 -8.59 -16.44 2.15
C HIS A 102 -9.71 -17.13 1.38
N HIS A 103 -9.97 -16.64 0.16
CA HIS A 103 -11.03 -17.17 -0.69
C HIS A 103 -10.59 -17.17 -2.16
N VAL A 104 -11.03 -18.17 -2.93
CA VAL A 104 -10.62 -18.37 -4.34
C VAL A 104 -10.93 -17.17 -5.24
N ASN A 105 -11.97 -16.39 -4.91
CA ASN A 105 -12.41 -15.22 -5.66
C ASN A 105 -11.92 -13.88 -5.09
N VAL A 106 -11.00 -13.90 -4.11
CA VAL A 106 -10.44 -12.69 -3.49
C VAL A 106 -8.91 -12.78 -3.55
N VAL A 107 -8.28 -11.71 -4.03
CA VAL A 107 -6.80 -11.66 -4.10
C VAL A 107 -6.18 -11.78 -2.71
N GLY A 108 -5.24 -12.71 -2.56
CA GLY A 108 -4.56 -12.96 -1.29
C GLY A 108 -3.58 -11.85 -0.93
N LEU A 109 -3.67 -11.35 0.31
CA LEU A 109 -2.66 -10.46 0.89
C LEU A 109 -1.51 -11.29 1.45
N VAL A 110 -0.35 -11.23 0.80
CA VAL A 110 0.86 -11.97 1.18
C VAL A 110 1.63 -11.25 2.29
N GLY A 111 1.65 -9.92 2.26
CA GLY A 111 2.49 -9.14 3.16
C GLY A 111 2.24 -7.65 3.07
N TYR A 112 2.92 -6.92 3.95
CA TYR A 112 2.83 -5.46 3.98
C TYR A 112 4.16 -4.82 4.41
N CYS A 113 4.31 -3.53 4.09
CA CYS A 113 5.43 -2.69 4.52
C CYS A 113 4.89 -1.43 5.17
N VAL A 114 5.41 -1.09 6.36
CA VAL A 114 5.17 0.19 7.04
C VAL A 114 6.51 0.72 7.54
N GLU A 115 7.05 1.72 6.84
CA GLU A 115 8.34 2.35 7.15
C GLU A 115 8.23 3.88 6.95
N GLY A 116 8.03 4.61 8.05
CA GLY A 116 7.77 6.05 8.01
C GLY A 116 6.50 6.38 7.20
N THR A 117 6.65 7.18 6.15
CA THR A 117 5.55 7.51 5.21
C THR A 117 5.34 6.45 4.14
N LYS A 118 6.27 5.49 3.98
CA LYS A 118 6.23 4.49 2.93
C LYS A 118 5.36 3.33 3.38
N ARG A 119 4.32 3.06 2.61
CA ARG A 119 3.38 1.98 2.86
C ARG A 119 3.14 1.19 1.60
N ALA A 120 3.23 -0.13 1.73
CA ALA A 120 2.97 -1.03 0.62
C ALA A 120 2.18 -2.24 1.10
N LEU A 121 1.37 -2.76 0.19
CA LEU A 121 0.67 -4.02 0.34
C LEU A 121 1.14 -4.95 -0.78
N VAL A 122 1.41 -6.20 -0.41
CA VAL A 122 1.95 -7.23 -1.29
C VAL A 122 0.88 -8.29 -1.48
N TYR A 123 0.46 -8.49 -2.71
CA TYR A 123 -0.62 -9.39 -3.10
C TYR A 123 -0.11 -10.48 -4.04
N ASP A 124 -0.87 -11.57 -4.12
CA ASP A 124 -0.71 -12.53 -5.21
C ASP A 124 -0.93 -11.86 -6.57
N PHE A 125 -0.10 -12.20 -7.56
CA PHE A 125 -0.23 -11.65 -8.91
C PHE A 125 -1.35 -12.35 -9.67
N MET A 126 -2.21 -11.56 -10.32
CA MET A 126 -3.28 -12.05 -11.18
C MET A 126 -2.83 -12.05 -12.65
N PRO A 127 -2.54 -13.21 -13.26
CA PRO A 127 -1.91 -13.28 -14.59
C PRO A 127 -2.81 -12.77 -15.72
N ASN A 128 -4.13 -12.91 -15.57
CA ASN A 128 -5.11 -12.43 -16.55
C ASN A 128 -5.40 -10.93 -16.41
N GLY A 129 -4.75 -10.24 -15.47
CA GLY A 129 -4.95 -8.82 -15.25
C GLY A 129 -6.35 -8.47 -14.74
N SER A 130 -6.78 -7.26 -15.02
CA SER A 130 -8.04 -6.70 -14.55
C SER A 130 -9.15 -6.85 -15.60
N LEU A 131 -10.39 -6.87 -15.12
CA LEU A 131 -11.59 -7.06 -15.92
C LEU A 131 -11.81 -5.94 -16.95
N ASP A 132 -11.36 -4.72 -16.65
CA ASP A 132 -11.39 -3.55 -17.54
C ASP A 132 -10.87 -3.89 -18.96
N LYS A 133 -9.79 -4.69 -19.03
CA LYS A 133 -9.19 -5.11 -20.31
C LYS A 133 -10.12 -5.93 -21.20
N TYR A 134 -11.12 -6.60 -20.63
CA TYR A 134 -12.02 -7.48 -21.37
C TYR A 134 -13.34 -6.81 -21.72
N ILE A 135 -13.79 -5.85 -20.89
CA ILE A 135 -15.07 -5.16 -21.09
C ILE A 135 -14.93 -3.90 -21.97
N SER A 136 -13.73 -3.29 -22.03
CA SER A 136 -13.48 -2.13 -22.90
C SER A 136 -13.32 -2.49 -24.37
N THR A 137 -12.90 -3.72 -24.68
CA THR A 137 -12.77 -4.21 -26.07
C THR A 137 -14.13 -4.40 -26.74
N SER A 138 -15.20 -4.63 -25.99
CA SER A 138 -16.54 -4.88 -26.53
C SER A 138 -17.29 -3.62 -27.00
N GLN A 139 -16.67 -2.44 -26.96
CA GLN A 139 -17.29 -1.16 -27.38
C GLN A 139 -16.67 -0.52 -28.62
N GLU A 140 -15.67 -1.14 -29.26
CA GLU A 140 -15.09 -0.68 -30.53
C GLU A 140 -15.60 -1.43 -31.77
N GLU A 141 -16.54 -2.37 -31.60
CA GLU A 141 -17.29 -2.99 -32.71
C GLU A 141 -18.72 -2.43 -32.79
N SER A 142 -18.84 -1.16 -33.18
CA SER A 142 -20.06 -0.64 -33.79
C SER A 142 -19.66 0.26 -34.96
N PRO A 143 -19.95 -0.14 -36.22
CA PRO A 143 -19.65 0.68 -37.40
C PRO A 143 -20.46 1.98 -37.45
#